data_AF-A0A1A8BW59-F1
#
_entry.id   AF-A0A1A8BW59-F1
#
_cell.length_a   1.000
_cell.length_b   1.000
_cell.length_c   1.000
_cell.angle_alpha   90.00
_cell.angle_beta   90.00
_cell.angle_gamma   90.00
#
_symmetry.space_group_name_H-M   'P 1'
#
loop_
_entity.id
_entity.type
_entity.pdbx_description
1 polymer ?
#
loop_
_entity_poly.entity_id
_entity_poly.type
_entity_poly.pdbx_seq_one_letter_code
_entity_poly.pdbx_strand_id
1 'polypeptide(L)'
;METQDQPLALTVSQSLCPTNGKEEEVNTDAESMEEEFIWEEYMEEHGADPAPHTTFKHVEISLQSSFQPGMKLEVANKSNPETYWVATIITTCGQLLLLRYSGYGDDRKADFWCDVMTAELHPVGWCAQNSKTLMPPEDNVYLRKAIKEKYGDWREFLIRDLTGSRTAPANLLEGPLRGKNTVDLIVEGSFLELQDASEPFVYWPARVIRNIGGRLLLRHVGLGEEHQTKDIWLFYLDIRLRPLGWAQENSLALEPPADLRSLQTADEWQRALEDARLDGQKNPLPLEVFKDHVDLPKHSFRMGMKLEMVSPWEPLQIRPVSVTKVYSEIYFQLTLDDLTADAKPRSV
;
A
#
# COMPACT_ATOMS: atom_id res chain seq x y z
N MET A 1 24.22 -46.71 -28.19
CA MET A 1 24.61 -46.59 -26.77
C MET A 1 24.17 -45.21 -26.36
N GLU A 2 22.89 -45.14 -25.98
CA GLU A 2 22.16 -43.92 -25.66
C GLU A 2 22.54 -43.45 -24.26
N THR A 3 22.76 -42.15 -24.09
CA THR A 3 22.93 -41.52 -22.76
C THR A 3 22.09 -40.26 -22.71
N GLN A 4 20.91 -40.44 -22.12
CA GLN A 4 20.06 -39.54 -21.34
C GLN A 4 20.27 -38.01 -21.47
N ASP A 5 19.36 -37.39 -22.21
CA ASP A 5 18.81 -36.06 -21.91
C ASP A 5 17.67 -36.22 -20.88
N GLN A 6 17.74 -35.48 -19.76
CA GLN A 6 16.61 -35.29 -18.83
C GLN A 6 16.19 -33.81 -18.89
N PRO A 7 14.93 -33.50 -19.26
CA PRO A 7 14.39 -32.15 -19.15
C PRO A 7 13.72 -31.93 -17.78
N LEU A 8 13.96 -30.75 -17.21
CA LEU A 8 13.30 -30.22 -16.01
C LEU A 8 11.81 -29.99 -16.29
N ALA A 9 10.94 -30.70 -15.58
CA ALA A 9 9.49 -30.55 -15.68
C ALA A 9 8.99 -29.40 -14.79
N LEU A 10 8.30 -28.47 -15.43
CA LEU A 10 7.49 -27.40 -14.84
C LEU A 10 6.27 -28.00 -14.13
N THR A 11 6.07 -27.69 -12.84
CA THR A 11 4.83 -28.02 -12.16
C THR A 11 3.85 -26.86 -12.29
N VAL A 12 2.75 -27.16 -12.97
CA VAL A 12 1.62 -26.28 -13.28
C VAL A 12 0.79 -26.02 -12.02
N SER A 13 0.50 -24.73 -11.79
CA SER A 13 -0.48 -24.22 -10.84
C SER A 13 -1.89 -24.64 -11.24
N GLN A 14 -2.58 -25.40 -10.37
CA GLN A 14 -3.99 -25.73 -10.54
C GLN A 14 -4.88 -24.74 -9.79
N SER A 15 -5.58 -23.93 -10.58
CA SER A 15 -6.77 -23.17 -10.26
C SER A 15 -7.97 -24.10 -10.07
N LEU A 16 -8.76 -23.97 -9.01
CA LEU A 16 -10.11 -24.56 -8.96
C LEU A 16 -11.10 -23.69 -8.18
N CYS A 17 -12.24 -23.48 -8.83
CA CYS A 17 -13.55 -23.06 -8.32
C CYS A 17 -14.59 -23.98 -9.02
N PRO A 18 -15.84 -24.08 -8.54
CA PRO A 18 -16.33 -25.27 -7.83
C PRO A 18 -17.40 -26.06 -8.60
N THR A 19 -17.59 -27.34 -8.28
CA THR A 19 -18.78 -28.11 -8.66
C THR A 19 -19.18 -29.20 -7.65
N ASN A 20 -20.48 -29.24 -7.38
CA ASN A 20 -21.30 -30.26 -6.71
C ASN A 20 -20.87 -31.74 -6.81
N GLY A 21 -20.94 -32.41 -5.65
CA GLY A 21 -21.70 -33.64 -5.43
C GLY A 21 -21.14 -34.96 -5.96
N LYS A 22 -20.52 -35.74 -5.06
CA LYS A 22 -20.78 -37.18 -4.84
C LYS A 22 -20.01 -37.71 -3.64
N GLU A 23 -20.68 -38.63 -2.93
CA GLU A 23 -20.35 -39.22 -1.64
C GLU A 23 -19.07 -40.10 -1.67
N GLU A 24 -18.33 -39.97 -0.57
CA GLU A 24 -17.47 -40.93 0.16
C GLU A 24 -16.73 -42.06 -0.58
N GLU A 25 -15.40 -42.00 -0.52
CA GLU A 25 -14.59 -43.13 -0.02
C GLU A 25 -13.54 -42.58 0.96
N VAL A 26 -13.67 -42.99 2.22
CA VAL A 26 -12.77 -42.67 3.34
C VAL A 26 -11.52 -43.53 3.21
N ASN A 27 -10.38 -42.90 2.91
CA ASN A 27 -9.07 -43.48 3.16
C ASN A 27 -8.49 -42.81 4.41
N THR A 28 -8.51 -43.54 5.52
CA THR A 28 -7.82 -43.21 6.77
C THR A 28 -6.32 -43.31 6.58
N ASP A 29 -5.68 -42.19 6.26
CA ASP A 29 -4.30 -41.95 6.64
C ASP A 29 -4.30 -41.03 7.86
N ALA A 30 -3.75 -41.55 8.95
CA ALA A 30 -3.52 -40.82 10.19
C ALA A 30 -2.34 -39.85 10.00
N GLU A 31 -2.53 -38.84 9.16
CA GLU A 31 -1.81 -37.59 9.27
C GLU A 31 -2.43 -36.82 10.44
N SER A 32 -1.60 -36.20 11.26
CA SER A 32 -2.05 -35.37 12.38
C SER A 32 -3.00 -34.30 11.84
N MET A 33 -4.30 -34.50 12.02
CA MET A 33 -5.31 -33.48 11.84
C MET A 33 -5.02 -32.40 12.88
N GLU A 34 -4.24 -31.39 12.51
CA GLU A 34 -4.37 -30.09 13.14
C GLU A 34 -5.80 -29.65 12.84
N GLU A 35 -6.67 -29.70 13.85
CA GLU A 35 -8.04 -29.23 13.74
C GLU A 35 -8.00 -27.79 13.20
N GLU A 36 -8.62 -27.58 12.04
CA GLU A 36 -8.70 -26.26 11.42
C GLU A 36 -9.42 -25.31 12.39
N PHE A 37 -8.80 -24.19 12.73
CA PHE A 37 -9.39 -23.23 13.66
C PHE A 37 -10.56 -22.51 13.01
N ILE A 38 -11.76 -22.66 13.58
CA ILE A 38 -12.99 -22.05 13.07
C ILE A 38 -13.43 -20.94 14.02
N TRP A 39 -13.44 -19.70 13.52
CA TRP A 39 -13.83 -18.52 14.28
C TRP A 39 -15.25 -18.60 14.83
N GLU A 40 -16.18 -19.15 14.06
CA GLU A 40 -17.60 -19.24 14.42
C GLU A 40 -17.78 -20.10 15.67
N GLU A 41 -17.19 -21.30 15.69
CA GLU A 41 -17.20 -22.21 16.84
C GLU A 41 -16.50 -21.59 18.05
N TYR A 42 -15.33 -20.97 17.83
CA TYR A 42 -14.57 -20.32 18.89
C TYR A 42 -15.36 -19.18 19.56
N MET A 43 -16.07 -18.38 18.78
CA MET A 43 -16.89 -17.27 19.26
C MET A 43 -18.12 -17.76 20.03
N GLU A 44 -18.78 -18.82 19.53
CA GLU A 44 -19.92 -19.45 20.20
C GLU A 44 -19.53 -20.04 21.57
N GLU A 45 -18.41 -20.77 21.63
CA GLU A 45 -17.90 -21.35 22.88
C GLU A 45 -17.61 -20.28 23.94
N HIS A 46 -17.04 -19.15 23.53
CA HIS A 46 -16.61 -18.09 24.44
C HIS A 46 -17.67 -17.01 24.67
N GLY A 47 -18.84 -17.10 24.03
CA GLY A 47 -19.92 -16.10 24.13
C GLY A 47 -19.44 -14.68 23.79
N ALA A 48 -18.57 -14.55 22.80
CA ALA A 48 -17.81 -13.33 22.55
C ALA A 48 -18.26 -12.59 21.29
N ASP A 49 -18.06 -11.27 21.30
CA ASP A 49 -18.35 -10.40 20.15
C ASP A 49 -17.08 -10.17 19.32
N PRO A 50 -17.12 -10.39 17.99
CA PRO A 50 -16.01 -9.99 17.11
C PRO A 50 -15.94 -8.47 17.03
N ALA A 51 -14.72 -7.93 16.95
CA ALA A 51 -14.60 -6.52 16.66
C ALA A 51 -15.07 -6.19 15.24
N PRO A 52 -15.81 -5.08 15.03
CA PRO A 52 -16.28 -4.71 13.69
C PRO A 52 -15.10 -4.46 12.72
N HIS A 53 -15.22 -4.94 11.49
CA HIS A 53 -14.20 -4.74 10.44
C HIS A 53 -13.92 -3.24 10.17
N THR A 54 -14.94 -2.40 10.28
CA THR A 54 -14.84 -0.93 10.13
C THR A 54 -13.94 -0.26 11.18
N THR A 55 -13.52 -1.00 12.22
CA THR A 55 -12.59 -0.49 13.24
C THR A 55 -11.16 -0.41 12.70
N PHE A 56 -10.82 -1.22 11.69
CA PHE A 56 -9.47 -1.32 11.13
C PHE A 56 -9.33 -0.46 9.86
N LYS A 57 -9.47 0.87 10.03
CA LYS A 57 -9.38 1.83 8.92
C LYS A 57 -8.11 1.73 8.10
N HIS A 58 -7.00 1.34 8.73
CA HIS A 58 -5.71 1.17 8.05
C HIS A 58 -5.75 0.09 6.94
N VAL A 59 -6.61 -0.93 7.09
CA VAL A 59 -6.83 -1.95 6.06
C VAL A 59 -7.62 -1.37 4.90
N GLU A 60 -8.69 -0.62 5.17
CA GLU A 60 -9.45 0.04 4.11
C GLU A 60 -8.57 1.03 3.33
N ILE A 61 -7.76 1.83 4.04
CA ILE A 61 -6.84 2.81 3.45
C ILE A 61 -5.79 2.12 2.57
N SER A 62 -5.22 1.00 3.00
CA SER A 62 -4.18 0.30 2.22
C SER A 62 -4.70 -0.30 0.91
N LEU A 63 -6.01 -0.55 0.82
CA LEU A 63 -6.69 -1.01 -0.38
C LEU A 63 -7.14 0.14 -1.31
N GLN A 64 -7.08 1.39 -0.85
CA GLN A 64 -7.47 2.54 -1.67
C GLN A 64 -6.49 2.79 -2.80
N SER A 65 -7.03 3.26 -3.93
CA SER A 65 -6.21 3.64 -5.07
C SER A 65 -5.34 4.85 -4.75
N SER A 66 -4.12 4.84 -5.27
CA SER A 66 -3.24 6.00 -5.26
C SER A 66 -3.78 7.14 -6.14
N PHE A 67 -4.68 6.83 -7.09
CA PHE A 67 -5.44 7.82 -7.85
C PHE A 67 -6.64 8.33 -7.06
N GLN A 68 -7.03 9.58 -7.31
CA GLN A 68 -8.18 10.21 -6.65
C GLN A 68 -9.18 10.73 -7.68
N PRO A 69 -10.50 10.62 -7.41
CA PRO A 69 -11.52 11.29 -8.20
C PRO A 69 -11.22 12.78 -8.38
N GLY A 70 -11.43 13.30 -9.58
CA GLY A 70 -11.16 14.68 -9.97
C GLY A 70 -9.76 14.93 -10.52
N MET A 71 -8.79 14.01 -10.35
CA MET A 71 -7.51 14.10 -11.04
C MET A 71 -7.70 14.04 -12.56
N LYS A 72 -6.87 14.76 -13.30
CA LYS A 72 -6.87 14.79 -14.77
C LYS A 72 -5.61 14.13 -15.33
N LEU A 73 -5.76 13.54 -16.52
CA LEU A 73 -4.68 12.86 -17.24
C LEU A 73 -4.93 12.93 -18.76
N GLU A 74 -3.91 12.65 -19.55
CA GLU A 74 -3.96 12.57 -21.01
C GLU A 74 -4.13 11.11 -21.43
N VAL A 75 -5.12 10.82 -22.29
CA VAL A 75 -5.43 9.48 -22.80
C VAL A 75 -5.17 9.44 -24.30
N ALA A 76 -4.48 8.42 -24.79
CA ALA A 76 -4.29 8.22 -26.23
C ALA A 76 -5.62 8.02 -26.97
N ASN A 77 -5.76 8.63 -28.14
CA ASN A 77 -6.91 8.42 -29.01
C ASN A 77 -6.75 7.11 -29.77
N LYS A 78 -7.79 6.26 -29.73
CA LYS A 78 -7.80 4.96 -30.43
C LYS A 78 -7.64 5.07 -31.95
N SER A 79 -8.11 6.17 -32.54
CA SER A 79 -8.06 6.40 -33.99
C SER A 79 -6.73 6.94 -34.49
N ASN A 80 -5.95 7.61 -33.64
CA ASN A 80 -4.68 8.22 -34.02
C ASN A 80 -3.70 8.24 -32.82
N PRO A 81 -2.69 7.35 -32.82
CA PRO A 81 -1.70 7.23 -31.74
C PRO A 81 -0.86 8.49 -31.48
N GLU A 82 -0.80 9.42 -32.43
CA GLU A 82 -0.08 10.70 -32.26
C GLU A 82 -0.89 11.75 -31.50
N THR A 83 -2.11 11.40 -31.11
CA THR A 83 -3.07 12.34 -30.55
C THR A 83 -3.67 11.83 -29.26
N TYR A 84 -3.87 12.75 -28.33
CA TYR A 84 -4.33 12.45 -26.98
C TYR A 84 -5.44 13.42 -26.61
N TRP A 85 -6.24 13.06 -25.61
CA TRP A 85 -7.22 13.98 -25.05
C TRP A 85 -7.26 13.90 -23.54
N VAL A 86 -7.59 15.02 -22.91
CA VAL A 86 -7.68 15.10 -21.45
C VAL A 86 -8.93 14.38 -20.97
N ALA A 87 -8.77 13.57 -19.95
CA ALA A 87 -9.86 12.95 -19.20
C ALA A 87 -9.72 13.23 -17.70
N THR A 88 -10.85 13.18 -17.01
CA THR A 88 -10.95 13.31 -15.56
C THR A 88 -11.29 11.93 -14.97
N ILE A 89 -10.60 11.55 -13.88
CA ILE A 89 -10.90 10.35 -13.10
C ILE A 89 -12.21 10.59 -12.34
N ILE A 90 -13.23 9.80 -12.64
CA ILE A 90 -14.54 9.86 -11.97
C ILE A 90 -14.53 8.97 -10.72
N THR A 91 -13.98 7.76 -10.85
CA THR A 91 -13.79 6.83 -9.73
C THR A 91 -12.71 5.80 -10.06
N THR A 92 -12.31 5.01 -9.07
CA THR A 92 -11.24 4.01 -9.14
C THR A 92 -11.75 2.67 -8.63
N CYS A 93 -11.38 1.57 -9.29
CA CYS A 93 -11.67 0.21 -8.86
C CYS A 93 -10.41 -0.65 -9.09
N GLY A 94 -9.56 -0.78 -8.06
CA GLY A 94 -8.25 -1.39 -8.21
C GLY A 94 -7.41 -0.67 -9.26
N GLN A 95 -6.96 -1.41 -10.28
CA GLN A 95 -6.21 -0.87 -11.43
C GLN A 95 -7.09 -0.20 -12.51
N LEU A 96 -8.42 -0.28 -12.39
CA LEU A 96 -9.34 0.30 -13.37
C LEU A 96 -9.73 1.73 -12.95
N LEU A 97 -9.67 2.66 -13.90
CA LEU A 97 -10.15 4.02 -13.75
C LEU A 97 -11.42 4.21 -14.57
N LEU A 98 -12.46 4.76 -13.95
CA LEU A 98 -13.59 5.29 -14.69
C LEU A 98 -13.23 6.71 -15.12
N LEU A 99 -13.12 6.94 -16.42
CA LEU A 99 -12.69 8.21 -16.99
C LEU A 99 -13.84 8.91 -17.72
N ARG A 100 -13.81 10.24 -17.71
CA ARG A 100 -14.65 11.09 -18.57
C ARG A 100 -13.78 12.09 -19.33
N TYR A 101 -13.91 12.13 -20.65
CA TYR A 101 -13.21 13.14 -21.45
C TYR A 101 -13.64 14.56 -21.08
N SER A 102 -12.67 15.47 -20.98
CA SER A 102 -12.91 16.89 -20.78
C SER A 102 -13.75 17.46 -21.93
N GLY A 103 -14.88 18.07 -21.59
CA GLY A 103 -15.86 18.63 -22.54
C GLY A 103 -17.27 18.06 -22.37
N TYR A 104 -17.41 16.89 -21.75
CA TYR A 104 -18.71 16.26 -21.47
C TYR A 104 -19.45 16.81 -20.24
N GLY A 105 -18.79 17.60 -19.39
CA GLY A 105 -19.39 18.10 -18.16
C GLY A 105 -19.86 16.95 -17.27
N ASP A 106 -21.14 16.98 -16.88
CA ASP A 106 -21.74 16.00 -15.96
C ASP A 106 -22.42 14.80 -16.64
N ASP A 107 -22.25 14.63 -17.97
CA ASP A 107 -22.89 13.55 -18.70
C ASP A 107 -22.24 12.18 -18.40
N ARG A 108 -22.83 11.45 -17.46
CA ARG A 108 -22.40 10.10 -17.04
C ARG A 108 -22.47 9.05 -18.15
N LYS A 109 -23.22 9.29 -19.23
CA LYS A 109 -23.29 8.34 -20.36
C LYS A 109 -22.00 8.28 -21.17
N ALA A 110 -21.14 9.27 -21.01
CA ALA A 110 -19.85 9.36 -21.68
C ALA A 110 -18.69 8.74 -20.88
N ASP A 111 -18.96 8.19 -19.70
CA ASP A 111 -17.94 7.58 -18.85
C ASP A 111 -17.48 6.24 -19.44
N PHE A 112 -16.18 5.97 -19.37
CA PHE A 112 -15.61 4.72 -19.87
C PHE A 112 -14.55 4.19 -18.91
N TRP A 113 -14.48 2.86 -18.78
CA TRP A 113 -13.44 2.21 -18.00
C TRP A 113 -12.14 2.12 -18.78
N CYS A 114 -11.05 2.31 -18.07
CA CYS A 114 -9.70 2.29 -18.60
C CYS A 114 -8.80 1.54 -17.63
N ASP A 115 -8.06 0.55 -18.12
CA ASP A 115 -7.10 -0.18 -17.31
C ASP A 115 -5.75 0.53 -17.35
N VAL A 116 -5.29 0.96 -16.17
CA VAL A 116 -4.01 1.67 -16.04
C VAL A 116 -2.86 0.86 -16.58
N MET A 117 -2.89 -0.48 -16.52
CA MET A 117 -1.78 -1.33 -16.93
C MET A 117 -1.65 -1.51 -18.44
N THR A 118 -2.74 -1.33 -19.18
CA THR A 118 -2.77 -1.60 -20.64
C THR A 118 -2.96 -0.34 -21.48
N ALA A 119 -3.61 0.69 -20.93
CA ALA A 119 -3.88 1.92 -21.66
C ALA A 119 -2.71 2.90 -21.65
N GLU A 120 -2.51 3.63 -22.75
CA GLU A 120 -1.53 4.72 -22.81
C GLU A 120 -2.11 5.96 -22.11
N LEU A 121 -1.73 6.12 -20.85
CA LEU A 121 -2.13 7.20 -19.96
C LEU A 121 -0.91 8.01 -19.54
N HIS A 122 -1.03 9.32 -19.55
CA HIS A 122 0.08 10.23 -19.25
C HIS A 122 -0.38 11.38 -18.34
N PRO A 123 0.52 11.96 -17.52
CA PRO A 123 0.19 13.16 -16.75
C PRO A 123 -0.11 14.33 -17.69
N VAL A 124 -0.92 15.29 -17.22
CA VAL A 124 -1.19 16.52 -17.98
C VAL A 124 0.12 17.27 -18.25
N GLY A 125 0.34 17.62 -19.51
CA GLY A 125 1.56 18.28 -20.02
C GLY A 125 2.50 17.34 -20.77
N TRP A 126 2.28 16.02 -20.72
CA TRP A 126 3.14 15.05 -21.39
C TRP A 126 3.16 15.22 -22.91
N CYS A 127 2.01 15.49 -23.54
CA CYS A 127 1.96 15.73 -24.98
C CYS A 127 2.85 16.90 -25.42
N ALA A 128 2.85 17.99 -24.65
CA ALA A 128 3.68 19.16 -24.95
C ALA A 128 5.17 18.84 -24.85
N GLN A 129 5.57 17.98 -23.90
CA GLN A 129 6.95 17.55 -23.72
C GLN A 129 7.42 16.58 -24.81
N ASN A 130 6.52 15.73 -25.31
CA ASN A 130 6.84 14.66 -26.26
C ASN A 130 6.49 15.00 -27.72
N SER A 131 6.22 16.28 -28.02
CA SER A 131 5.82 16.75 -29.36
C SER A 131 4.59 16.02 -29.92
N LYS A 132 3.65 15.61 -29.05
CA LYS A 132 2.36 15.04 -29.40
C LYS A 132 1.27 16.10 -29.38
N THR A 133 0.11 15.79 -29.97
CA THR A 133 -0.98 16.78 -30.10
C THR A 133 -2.17 16.42 -29.23
N LEU A 134 -2.61 17.34 -28.37
CA LEU A 134 -3.91 17.22 -27.73
C LEU A 134 -4.99 17.46 -28.79
N MET A 135 -5.86 16.50 -29.06
CA MET A 135 -7.02 16.67 -29.94
C MET A 135 -8.20 15.83 -29.47
N PRO A 136 -9.44 16.36 -29.51
CA PRO A 136 -10.61 15.56 -29.18
C PRO A 136 -10.72 14.36 -30.14
N PRO A 137 -11.04 13.14 -29.64
CA PRO A 137 -11.19 11.94 -30.46
C PRO A 137 -12.08 12.18 -31.69
N GLU A 138 -11.67 11.65 -32.85
CA GLU A 138 -12.36 11.86 -34.14
C GLU A 138 -13.69 11.15 -34.25
N ASP A 139 -13.72 9.93 -33.75
CA ASP A 139 -14.89 9.06 -33.64
C ASP A 139 -15.94 9.62 -32.68
N ASN A 140 -15.54 10.52 -31.77
CA ASN A 140 -16.42 11.10 -30.80
C ASN A 140 -17.10 12.40 -31.27
N VAL A 141 -18.10 12.24 -32.13
CA VAL A 141 -18.89 13.34 -32.73
C VAL A 141 -19.57 14.21 -31.66
N TYR A 142 -20.08 13.61 -30.59
CA TYR A 142 -20.77 14.34 -29.52
C TYR A 142 -19.83 15.23 -28.71
N LEU A 143 -18.64 14.72 -28.36
CA LEU A 143 -17.62 15.50 -27.67
C LEU A 143 -17.16 16.68 -28.51
N ARG A 144 -16.86 16.45 -29.79
CA ARG A 144 -16.46 17.51 -30.72
C ARG A 144 -17.54 18.56 -30.88
N LYS A 145 -18.80 18.15 -31.01
CA LYS A 145 -19.95 19.06 -31.07
C LYS A 145 -20.06 19.87 -29.77
N ALA A 146 -20.01 19.22 -28.62
CA ALA A 146 -20.10 19.87 -27.31
C ALA A 146 -18.98 20.91 -27.09
N ILE A 147 -17.75 20.60 -27.51
CA ILE A 147 -16.62 21.53 -27.41
C ILE A 147 -16.78 22.68 -28.42
N LYS A 148 -17.01 22.40 -29.71
CA LYS A 148 -17.13 23.43 -30.76
C LYS A 148 -18.32 24.38 -30.56
N GLU A 149 -19.45 23.88 -30.05
CA GLU A 149 -20.64 24.72 -29.82
C GLU A 149 -20.49 25.62 -28.60
N LYS A 150 -19.78 25.17 -27.57
CA LYS A 150 -19.60 25.94 -26.32
C LYS A 150 -18.33 26.80 -26.31
N TYR A 151 -17.32 26.42 -27.07
CA TYR A 151 -16.00 27.05 -27.09
C TYR A 151 -15.51 27.17 -28.54
N GLY A 152 -15.24 28.40 -28.99
CA GLY A 152 -14.74 28.65 -30.35
C GLY A 152 -13.38 28.00 -30.64
N ASP A 153 -12.57 27.77 -29.60
CA ASP A 153 -11.32 27.00 -29.64
C ASP A 153 -11.27 26.03 -28.46
N TRP A 154 -10.92 24.78 -28.74
CA TRP A 154 -10.74 23.74 -27.73
C TRP A 154 -9.50 23.97 -26.87
N ARG A 155 -8.52 24.74 -27.35
CA ARG A 155 -7.32 25.14 -26.57
C ARG A 155 -7.68 26.06 -25.41
N GLU A 156 -8.47 27.10 -25.66
CA GLU A 156 -8.96 28.02 -24.63
C GLU A 156 -9.80 27.26 -23.59
N PHE A 157 -10.63 26.33 -24.05
CA PHE A 157 -11.36 25.43 -23.15
C PHE A 157 -10.42 24.63 -22.25
N LEU A 158 -9.40 23.98 -22.81
CA LEU A 158 -8.45 23.19 -22.04
C LEU A 158 -7.66 24.04 -21.05
N ILE A 159 -7.21 25.24 -21.44
CA ILE A 159 -6.53 26.16 -20.51
C ILE A 159 -7.42 26.40 -19.30
N ARG A 160 -8.70 26.72 -19.51
CA ARG A 160 -9.64 26.96 -18.41
C ARG A 160 -9.95 25.71 -17.59
N ASP A 161 -10.08 24.55 -18.22
CA ASP A 161 -10.39 23.27 -17.54
C ASP A 161 -9.18 22.74 -16.74
N LEU A 162 -7.96 22.96 -17.22
CA LEU A 162 -6.73 22.50 -16.58
C LEU A 162 -6.22 23.48 -15.52
N THR A 163 -6.54 24.77 -15.62
CA THR A 163 -6.11 25.78 -14.63
C THR A 163 -6.67 25.44 -13.24
N GLY A 164 -5.76 25.18 -12.29
CA GLY A 164 -6.12 24.81 -10.91
C GLY A 164 -6.53 23.34 -10.72
N SER A 165 -6.56 22.54 -11.78
CA SER A 165 -6.84 21.11 -11.70
C SER A 165 -5.61 20.31 -11.24
N ARG A 166 -5.83 19.20 -10.53
CA ARG A 166 -4.77 18.28 -10.14
C ARG A 166 -4.51 17.28 -11.24
N THR A 167 -3.26 17.09 -11.65
CA THR A 167 -2.88 16.01 -12.55
C THR A 167 -2.71 14.70 -11.77
N ALA A 168 -2.98 13.58 -12.41
CA ALA A 168 -2.55 12.28 -11.91
C ALA A 168 -1.00 12.20 -11.88
N PRO A 169 -0.40 11.62 -10.83
CA PRO A 169 1.05 11.48 -10.71
C PRO A 169 1.67 10.61 -11.82
N ALA A 170 2.78 11.08 -12.41
CA ALA A 170 3.44 10.41 -13.53
C ALA A 170 3.92 8.99 -13.18
N ASN A 171 4.48 8.81 -11.98
CA ASN A 171 4.96 7.52 -11.47
C ASN A 171 3.85 6.47 -11.35
N LEU A 172 2.59 6.86 -11.18
CA LEU A 172 1.47 5.92 -11.09
C LEU A 172 0.91 5.55 -12.47
N LEU A 173 1.14 6.38 -13.49
CA LEU A 173 0.71 6.15 -14.87
C LEU A 173 1.78 5.43 -15.70
N GLU A 174 3.06 5.67 -15.38
CA GLU A 174 4.20 5.24 -16.18
C GLU A 174 5.28 4.56 -15.32
N GLY A 175 6.08 3.70 -15.96
CA GLY A 175 7.24 3.08 -15.33
C GLY A 175 6.93 1.95 -14.33
N PRO A 176 7.88 1.60 -13.46
CA PRO A 176 7.78 0.43 -12.56
C PRO A 176 6.71 0.55 -11.46
N LEU A 177 6.19 1.76 -11.23
CA LEU A 177 5.20 2.07 -10.21
C LEU A 177 3.78 2.19 -10.78
N ARG A 178 3.63 1.92 -12.09
CA ARG A 178 2.37 1.98 -12.80
C ARG A 178 1.31 1.07 -12.16
N GLY A 179 0.14 1.65 -11.88
CA GLY A 179 -1.03 0.95 -11.33
C GLY A 179 -0.88 0.44 -9.89
N LYS A 180 0.25 0.72 -9.23
CA LYS A 180 0.52 0.24 -7.88
C LYS A 180 -0.28 1.03 -6.82
N ASN A 181 -0.76 0.31 -5.81
CA ASN A 181 -1.30 0.93 -4.61
C ASN A 181 -0.15 1.54 -3.77
N THR A 182 -0.50 2.29 -2.73
CA THR A 182 0.48 2.96 -1.85
C THR A 182 1.47 1.99 -1.20
N VAL A 183 0.99 0.79 -0.83
CA VAL A 183 1.81 -0.26 -0.21
C VAL A 183 2.89 -0.75 -1.17
N ASP A 184 2.55 -0.98 -2.43
CA ASP A 184 3.44 -1.56 -3.44
C ASP A 184 4.46 -0.53 -3.97
N LEU A 185 4.28 0.76 -3.64
CA LEU A 185 5.30 1.80 -3.86
C LEU A 185 6.50 1.63 -2.92
N ILE A 186 6.31 0.98 -1.77
CA ILE A 186 7.38 0.72 -0.81
C ILE A 186 8.09 -0.57 -1.20
N VAL A 187 9.29 -0.44 -1.76
CA VAL A 187 10.08 -1.58 -2.23
C VAL A 187 11.21 -1.92 -1.27
N GLU A 188 11.71 -3.14 -1.35
CA GLU A 188 12.91 -3.54 -0.60
C GLU A 188 14.10 -2.65 -0.96
N GLY A 189 14.82 -2.19 0.05
CA GLY A 189 15.90 -1.23 -0.09
C GLY A 189 15.49 0.24 -0.02
N SER A 190 14.19 0.57 0.00
CA SER A 190 13.75 1.94 0.27
C SER A 190 14.16 2.41 1.68
N PHE A 191 14.33 3.72 1.84
CA PHE A 191 14.70 4.34 3.11
C PHE A 191 13.58 5.22 3.66
N LEU A 192 13.41 5.18 4.98
CA LEU A 192 12.45 5.94 5.78
C LEU A 192 13.20 6.55 6.96
N GLU A 193 12.61 7.54 7.63
CA GLU A 193 13.01 7.91 8.99
C GLU A 193 12.04 7.30 9.99
N LEU A 194 12.59 6.70 11.05
CA LEU A 194 11.82 6.10 12.13
C LEU A 194 12.06 6.87 13.42
N GLN A 195 10.98 7.33 14.04
CA GLN A 195 10.99 7.93 15.38
C GLN A 195 11.34 6.88 16.43
N ASP A 196 12.22 7.23 17.36
CA ASP A 196 12.54 6.38 18.51
C ASP A 196 11.31 6.20 19.42
N ALA A 197 11.13 4.99 19.96
CA ALA A 197 9.97 4.65 20.78
C ALA A 197 10.01 5.30 22.18
N SER A 198 11.21 5.57 22.69
CA SER A 198 11.45 6.15 24.01
C SER A 198 11.76 7.65 23.93
N GLU A 199 12.33 8.11 22.82
CA GLU A 199 12.76 9.50 22.61
C GLU A 199 12.00 10.16 21.44
N PRO A 200 10.85 10.83 21.69
CA PRO A 200 9.97 11.30 20.62
C PRO A 200 10.56 12.40 19.71
N PHE A 201 11.68 13.01 20.08
CA PHE A 201 12.35 14.04 19.28
C PHE A 201 13.58 13.49 18.52
N VAL A 202 13.83 12.19 18.62
CA VAL A 202 14.93 11.49 17.99
C VAL A 202 14.40 10.62 16.87
N TYR A 203 15.03 10.74 15.70
CA TYR A 203 14.74 9.96 14.52
C TYR A 203 16.02 9.31 14.03
N TRP A 204 15.89 8.16 13.37
CA TRP A 204 17.01 7.54 12.68
C TRP A 204 16.54 6.92 11.36
N PRO A 205 17.33 6.98 10.28
CA PRO A 205 16.98 6.30 9.06
C PRO A 205 16.88 4.79 9.26
N ALA A 206 15.89 4.19 8.59
CA ALA A 206 15.69 2.76 8.52
C ALA A 206 15.54 2.34 7.06
N ARG A 207 16.14 1.20 6.73
CA ARG A 207 16.01 0.53 5.43
C ARG A 207 14.88 -0.48 5.49
N VAL A 208 14.04 -0.50 4.46
CA VAL A 208 13.04 -1.53 4.25
C VAL A 208 13.74 -2.82 3.80
N ILE A 209 13.74 -3.83 4.66
CA ILE A 209 14.29 -5.16 4.38
C ILE A 209 13.26 -6.01 3.63
N ARG A 210 11.99 -5.89 4.01
CA ARG A 210 10.88 -6.64 3.40
C ARG A 210 9.58 -5.86 3.54
N ASN A 211 8.69 -5.98 2.56
CA ASN A 211 7.31 -5.47 2.63
C ASN A 211 6.33 -6.62 2.37
N ILE A 212 5.48 -6.93 3.35
CA ILE A 212 4.42 -7.94 3.23
C ILE A 212 3.08 -7.25 3.48
N GLY A 213 2.38 -6.91 2.40
CA GLY A 213 1.03 -6.29 2.49
C GLY A 213 1.01 -4.99 3.30
N GLY A 214 2.10 -4.22 3.30
CA GLY A 214 2.23 -2.97 4.05
C GLY A 214 2.83 -3.15 5.44
N ARG A 215 3.06 -4.38 5.88
CA ARG A 215 3.84 -4.67 7.07
C ARG A 215 5.32 -4.72 6.68
N LEU A 216 6.05 -3.71 7.11
CA LEU A 216 7.43 -3.46 6.76
C LEU A 216 8.35 -4.08 7.81
N LEU A 217 9.31 -4.89 7.37
CA LEU A 217 10.47 -5.25 8.16
C LEU A 217 11.53 -4.18 7.96
N LEU A 218 11.89 -3.48 9.03
CA LEU A 218 12.78 -2.33 9.01
C LEU A 218 14.06 -2.65 9.76
N ARG A 219 15.19 -2.21 9.21
CA ARG A 219 16.49 -2.24 9.87
C ARG A 219 17.06 -0.84 9.98
N HIS A 220 17.49 -0.42 11.16
CA HIS A 220 18.18 0.84 11.35
C HIS A 220 19.44 0.91 10.50
N VAL A 221 19.62 2.01 9.78
CA VAL A 221 20.79 2.25 8.92
C VAL A 221 22.06 2.20 9.75
N GLY A 222 23.06 1.47 9.25
CA GLY A 222 24.31 1.15 9.95
C GLY A 222 24.37 -0.33 10.32
N LEU A 223 23.26 -0.93 10.74
CA LEU A 223 23.23 -2.34 11.13
C LEU A 223 23.33 -3.29 9.93
N GLY A 224 24.17 -4.33 10.05
CA GLY A 224 24.29 -5.42 9.08
C GLY A 224 23.32 -6.59 9.32
N GLU A 225 23.52 -7.68 8.57
CA GLU A 225 22.71 -8.91 8.69
C GLU A 225 22.90 -9.65 10.01
N GLU A 226 24.03 -9.43 10.68
CA GLU A 226 24.33 -9.94 12.03
C GLU A 226 23.37 -9.40 13.11
N HIS A 227 22.63 -8.33 12.80
CA HIS A 227 21.70 -7.66 13.71
C HIS A 227 20.22 -7.90 13.38
N GLN A 228 19.90 -8.94 12.60
CA GLN A 228 18.51 -9.31 12.25
C GLN A 228 17.54 -9.40 13.43
N THR A 229 18.03 -9.76 14.62
CA THR A 229 17.22 -9.84 15.85
C THR A 229 16.77 -8.48 16.38
N LYS A 230 17.33 -7.38 15.86
CA LYS A 230 16.99 -5.99 16.17
C LYS A 230 16.10 -5.36 15.10
N ASP A 231 15.75 -6.09 14.04
CA ASP A 231 14.84 -5.60 13.01
C ASP A 231 13.43 -5.41 13.61
N ILE A 232 12.72 -4.40 13.11
CA ILE A 232 11.43 -3.98 13.66
C ILE A 232 10.34 -4.16 12.61
N TRP A 233 9.23 -4.78 12.99
CA TRP A 233 8.04 -4.86 12.16
C TRP A 233 7.10 -3.71 12.46
N LEU A 234 6.78 -2.89 11.45
CA LEU A 234 5.78 -1.83 11.54
C LEU A 234 4.84 -1.87 10.34
N PHE A 235 3.59 -1.47 10.54
CA PHE A 235 2.73 -1.19 9.40
C PHE A 235 3.13 0.14 8.77
N TYR A 236 3.02 0.29 7.45
CA TYR A 236 3.51 1.47 6.75
C TYR A 236 2.82 2.78 7.16
N LEU A 237 1.62 2.71 7.77
CA LEU A 237 0.91 3.87 8.34
C LEU A 237 1.27 4.13 9.81
N ASP A 238 2.26 3.44 10.37
CA ASP A 238 2.69 3.68 11.75
C ASP A 238 3.13 5.14 11.91
N ILE A 239 2.62 5.78 12.98
CA ILE A 239 2.79 7.20 13.24
C ILE A 239 4.25 7.63 13.41
N ARG A 240 5.17 6.68 13.62
CA ARG A 240 6.60 6.93 13.78
C ARG A 240 7.37 7.00 12.46
N LEU A 241 6.76 6.58 11.35
CA LEU A 241 7.42 6.57 10.03
C LEU A 241 7.29 7.93 9.35
N ARG A 242 8.40 8.41 8.80
CA ARG A 242 8.49 9.69 8.08
C ARG A 242 9.31 9.54 6.80
N PRO A 243 9.09 10.41 5.79
CA PRO A 243 9.93 10.43 4.61
C PRO A 243 11.36 10.80 4.98
N LEU A 244 12.34 10.28 4.24
CA LEU A 244 13.75 10.60 4.44
C LEU A 244 13.99 12.11 4.27
N GLY A 245 14.65 12.75 5.24
CA GLY A 245 14.90 14.20 5.29
C GLY A 245 13.95 14.97 6.21
N TRP A 246 12.84 14.36 6.65
CA TRP A 246 11.81 15.04 7.44
C TRP A 246 12.32 15.58 8.77
N ALA A 247 13.12 14.82 9.51
CA ALA A 247 13.69 15.23 10.78
C ALA A 247 14.61 16.46 10.61
N GLN A 248 15.42 16.48 9.55
CA GLN A 248 16.29 17.61 9.25
C GLN A 248 15.47 18.87 8.91
N GLU A 249 14.42 18.74 8.09
CA GLU A 249 13.52 19.85 7.75
C GLU A 249 12.81 20.43 8.98
N ASN A 250 12.48 19.58 9.96
CA ASN A 250 11.81 19.96 11.20
C ASN A 250 12.77 20.28 12.35
N SER A 251 14.09 20.36 12.09
CA SER A 251 15.13 20.64 13.10
C SER A 251 15.12 19.65 14.29
N LEU A 252 14.86 18.37 14.01
CA LEU A 252 14.86 17.27 14.97
C LEU A 252 16.19 16.51 14.97
N ALA A 253 16.45 15.77 16.04
CA ALA A 253 17.71 15.05 16.19
C ALA A 253 17.73 13.79 15.32
N LEU A 254 18.81 13.61 14.55
CA LEU A 254 19.11 12.38 13.82
C LEU A 254 20.19 11.61 14.58
N GLU A 255 19.76 10.72 15.48
CA GLU A 255 20.66 9.90 16.30
C GLU A 255 20.22 8.44 16.30
N PRO A 256 21.14 7.46 16.31
CA PRO A 256 20.76 6.06 16.41
C PRO A 256 20.04 5.79 17.74
N PRO A 257 19.06 4.87 17.77
CA PRO A 257 18.31 4.52 18.99
C PRO A 257 19.25 4.21 20.16
N ALA A 258 18.90 4.66 21.36
CA ALA A 258 19.76 4.57 22.56
C ALA A 258 20.32 3.15 22.79
N ASP A 259 19.48 2.13 22.62
CA ASP A 259 19.84 0.72 22.81
C ASP A 259 20.78 0.14 21.73
N LEU A 260 20.99 0.88 20.64
CA LEU A 260 21.84 0.49 19.51
C LEU A 260 23.13 1.31 19.44
N ARG A 261 23.21 2.48 20.10
CA ARG A 261 24.35 3.41 19.99
C ARG A 261 25.70 2.75 20.28
N SER A 262 25.74 1.78 21.19
CA SER A 262 26.98 1.07 21.57
C SER A 262 27.44 0.00 20.57
N LEU A 263 26.63 -0.33 19.56
CA LEU A 263 26.95 -1.39 18.61
C LEU A 263 27.97 -0.96 17.56
N GLN A 264 28.06 0.34 17.28
CA GLN A 264 29.02 0.90 16.31
C GLN A 264 29.67 2.16 16.85
N THR A 265 30.78 2.54 16.21
CA THR A 265 31.47 3.80 16.49
C THR A 265 30.70 4.99 15.90
N ALA A 266 30.94 6.19 16.43
CA ALA A 266 30.31 7.41 15.92
C ALA A 266 30.62 7.66 14.44
N ASP A 267 31.84 7.35 13.99
CA ASP A 267 32.25 7.49 12.59
C ASP A 267 31.52 6.52 11.67
N GLU A 268 31.26 5.29 12.12
CA GLU A 268 30.50 4.29 11.35
C GLU A 268 29.04 4.71 11.20
N TRP A 269 28.39 5.16 12.29
CA TRP A 269 27.03 5.70 12.22
C TRP A 269 26.92 6.90 11.28
N GLN A 270 27.90 7.82 11.33
CA GLN A 270 27.89 8.99 10.47
C GLN A 270 28.08 8.62 8.99
N ARG A 271 28.97 7.66 8.68
CA ARG A 271 29.13 7.15 7.31
C ARG A 271 27.85 6.48 6.82
N ALA A 272 27.25 5.62 7.63
CA ALA A 272 26.02 4.93 7.27
C ALA A 272 24.87 5.90 7.00
N LEU A 273 24.75 6.97 7.81
CA LEU A 273 23.77 8.04 7.58
C LEU A 273 23.98 8.73 6.23
N GLU A 274 25.22 9.07 5.88
CA GLU A 274 25.52 9.72 4.60
C GLU A 274 25.25 8.78 3.41
N ASP A 275 25.65 7.52 3.53
CA ASP A 275 25.39 6.50 2.51
C ASP A 275 23.88 6.33 2.27
N ALA A 276 23.09 6.26 3.35
CA ALA A 276 21.63 6.16 3.25
C ALA A 276 20.98 7.42 2.64
N ARG A 277 21.54 8.62 2.89
CA ARG A 277 21.07 9.84 2.21
C ARG A 277 21.36 9.79 0.72
N LEU A 278 22.57 9.39 0.34
CA LEU A 278 22.98 9.30 -1.06
C LEU A 278 22.15 8.25 -1.81
N ASP A 279 21.94 7.08 -1.21
CA ASP A 279 21.14 6.02 -1.81
C ASP A 279 19.64 6.34 -1.81
N GLY A 280 19.13 6.94 -0.74
CA GLY A 280 17.76 7.40 -0.64
C GLY A 280 17.41 8.49 -1.67
N GLN A 281 18.37 9.33 -2.06
CA GLN A 281 18.19 10.30 -3.14
C GLN A 281 18.14 9.67 -4.54
N LYS A 282 18.74 8.49 -4.75
CA LYS A 282 18.69 7.81 -6.05
C LYS A 282 17.29 7.30 -6.36
N ASN A 283 16.62 6.74 -5.35
CA ASN A 283 15.26 6.18 -5.47
C ASN A 283 14.41 6.63 -4.26
N PRO A 284 13.99 7.91 -4.23
CA PRO A 284 13.18 8.42 -3.13
C PRO A 284 11.80 7.78 -3.15
N LEU A 285 11.26 7.50 -1.95
CA LEU A 285 9.87 7.08 -1.85
C LEU A 285 8.95 8.24 -2.22
N PRO A 286 7.91 7.99 -3.05
CA PRO A 286 6.92 9.01 -3.36
C PRO A 286 6.23 9.52 -2.09
N LEU A 287 5.99 10.83 -2.00
CA LEU A 287 5.31 11.44 -0.85
C LEU A 287 3.88 10.93 -0.68
N GLU A 288 3.28 10.39 -1.76
CA GLU A 288 1.99 9.69 -1.74
C GLU A 288 1.97 8.52 -0.75
N VAL A 289 3.12 7.91 -0.43
CA VAL A 289 3.25 6.89 0.62
C VAL A 289 2.84 7.43 1.99
N PHE A 290 3.09 8.71 2.23
CA PHE A 290 2.92 9.36 3.52
C PHE A 290 1.61 10.15 3.65
N LYS A 291 0.78 10.20 2.60
CA LYS A 291 -0.42 11.04 2.54
C LYS A 291 -1.46 10.73 3.63
N ASP A 292 -1.56 9.45 4.02
CA ASP A 292 -2.54 8.95 4.99
C ASP A 292 -1.93 8.70 6.38
N HIS A 293 -0.69 9.17 6.61
CA HIS A 293 -0.12 9.15 7.95
C HIS A 293 -0.84 10.19 8.80
N VAL A 294 -1.71 9.71 9.68
CA VAL A 294 -2.51 10.51 10.60
C VAL A 294 -2.05 10.30 12.02
N ASP A 295 -2.41 11.21 12.93
CA ASP A 295 -2.24 10.99 14.36
C ASP A 295 -3.00 9.73 14.82
N LEU A 296 -2.59 9.18 15.97
CA LEU A 296 -3.16 7.98 16.59
C LEU A 296 -4.70 7.99 16.52
N PRO A 297 -5.32 7.09 15.73
CA PRO A 297 -6.76 7.10 15.53
C PRO A 297 -7.47 6.67 16.81
N LYS A 298 -8.60 7.31 17.09
CA LYS A 298 -9.49 6.88 18.18
C LYS A 298 -10.14 5.54 17.85
N HIS A 299 -10.22 4.64 18.84
CA HIS A 299 -10.87 3.35 18.70
C HIS A 299 -12.23 3.31 19.41
N SER A 300 -12.98 2.21 19.19
CA SER A 300 -14.25 1.93 19.88
C SER A 300 -14.31 0.51 20.44
N PHE A 301 -13.14 -0.13 20.63
CA PHE A 301 -13.04 -1.44 21.28
C PHE A 301 -13.63 -1.44 22.69
N ARG A 302 -14.24 -2.56 23.06
CA ARG A 302 -14.80 -2.83 24.38
C ARG A 302 -14.12 -4.07 24.97
N MET A 303 -14.03 -4.11 26.30
CA MET A 303 -13.55 -5.31 26.99
C MET A 303 -14.38 -6.53 26.59
N GLY A 304 -13.70 -7.66 26.36
CA GLY A 304 -14.28 -8.92 25.90
C GLY A 304 -14.37 -9.06 24.37
N MET A 305 -14.14 -8.00 23.60
CA MET A 305 -14.06 -8.13 22.14
C MET A 305 -12.89 -9.01 21.73
N LYS A 306 -13.10 -9.83 20.71
CA LYS A 306 -12.09 -10.72 20.14
C LYS A 306 -11.56 -10.22 18.80
N LEU A 307 -10.28 -10.47 18.57
CA LEU A 307 -9.49 -9.95 17.47
C LEU A 307 -8.45 -10.99 17.02
N GLU A 308 -7.88 -10.77 15.84
CA GLU A 308 -6.61 -11.36 15.44
C GLU A 308 -5.47 -10.38 15.70
N MET A 309 -4.35 -10.90 16.19
CA MET A 309 -3.12 -10.14 16.33
C MET A 309 -1.95 -10.92 15.77
N VAL A 310 -1.09 -10.24 15.02
CA VAL A 310 0.24 -10.79 14.75
C VAL A 310 1.07 -10.73 16.02
N SER A 311 1.55 -11.87 16.46
CA SER A 311 2.33 -12.01 17.68
C SER A 311 3.60 -11.13 17.65
N PRO A 312 3.81 -10.21 18.62
CA PRO A 312 5.04 -9.41 18.68
C PRO A 312 6.30 -10.24 18.91
N TRP A 313 6.15 -11.43 19.50
CA TRP A 313 7.24 -12.36 19.80
C TRP A 313 7.44 -13.42 18.71
N GLU A 314 6.41 -13.70 17.91
CA GLU A 314 6.46 -14.63 16.78
C GLU A 314 5.86 -13.92 15.55
N PRO A 315 6.62 -13.04 14.88
CA PRO A 315 6.08 -12.09 13.91
C PRO A 315 5.45 -12.70 12.66
N LEU A 316 5.54 -14.02 12.48
CA LEU A 316 4.96 -14.77 11.37
C LEU A 316 3.70 -15.56 11.77
N GLN A 317 3.26 -15.46 13.03
CA GLN A 317 2.06 -16.13 13.53
C GLN A 317 0.96 -15.13 13.85
N ILE A 318 -0.25 -15.42 13.38
CA ILE A 318 -1.49 -14.74 13.75
C ILE A 318 -2.14 -15.58 14.85
N ARG A 319 -2.63 -14.92 15.91
CA ARG A 319 -3.29 -15.60 17.03
C ARG A 319 -4.57 -14.87 17.45
N PRO A 320 -5.58 -15.61 17.97
CA PRO A 320 -6.73 -14.99 18.61
C PRO A 320 -6.30 -14.25 19.88
N VAL A 321 -6.91 -13.09 20.10
CA VAL A 321 -6.69 -12.28 21.29
C VAL A 321 -8.00 -11.65 21.77
N SER A 322 -8.04 -11.36 23.06
CA SER A 322 -9.16 -10.66 23.69
C SER A 322 -8.73 -9.29 24.20
N VAL A 323 -9.61 -8.29 24.02
CA VAL A 323 -9.48 -6.98 24.66
C VAL A 323 -9.75 -7.15 26.16
N THR A 324 -8.70 -7.14 26.98
CA THR A 324 -8.82 -7.35 28.44
C THR A 324 -8.93 -6.06 29.22
N LYS A 325 -8.52 -4.93 28.63
CA LYS A 325 -8.62 -3.63 29.27
C LYS A 325 -8.71 -2.51 28.25
N VAL A 326 -9.48 -1.47 28.55
CA VAL A 326 -9.50 -0.22 27.79
C VAL A 326 -9.00 0.89 28.70
N TYR A 327 -7.90 1.55 28.32
CA TYR A 327 -7.27 2.61 29.11
C TYR A 327 -7.77 3.99 28.71
N SER A 328 -8.00 4.22 27.42
CA SER A 328 -8.46 5.49 26.88
C SER A 328 -9.16 5.28 25.54
N GLU A 329 -9.42 6.37 24.80
CA GLU A 329 -9.91 6.32 23.40
C GLU A 329 -8.81 5.91 22.39
N ILE A 330 -7.57 5.75 22.86
CA ILE A 330 -6.38 5.47 22.02
C ILE A 330 -5.72 4.15 22.45
N TYR A 331 -5.67 3.86 23.76
CA TYR A 331 -4.96 2.71 24.30
C TYR A 331 -5.90 1.69 24.92
N PHE A 332 -5.65 0.44 24.60
CA PHE A 332 -6.30 -0.75 25.14
C PHE A 332 -5.26 -1.86 25.25
N GLN A 333 -5.55 -2.87 26.05
CA GLN A 333 -4.70 -4.02 26.26
C GLN A 333 -5.29 -5.24 25.56
N LEU A 334 -4.44 -5.98 24.87
CA LEU A 334 -4.77 -7.28 24.30
C LEU A 334 -4.12 -8.38 25.11
N THR A 335 -4.82 -9.48 25.30
CA THR A 335 -4.25 -10.69 25.90
C THR A 335 -4.42 -11.84 24.93
N LEU A 336 -3.34 -12.62 24.74
CA LEU A 336 -3.40 -13.82 23.91
C LEU A 336 -4.41 -14.82 24.49
N ASP A 337 -5.26 -15.32 23.61
CA ASP A 337 -6.16 -16.42 23.93
C ASP A 337 -5.36 -17.72 23.78
N ASP A 338 -4.64 -18.10 24.83
CA ASP A 338 -3.93 -19.37 24.88
C ASP A 338 -4.86 -20.46 25.43
N LEU A 339 -5.21 -21.42 24.57
CA LEU A 339 -6.11 -22.53 24.89
C LEU A 339 -5.46 -23.60 25.79
N THR A 340 -4.16 -23.49 26.07
CA THR A 340 -3.46 -24.45 26.94
C THR A 340 -3.67 -24.12 28.41
N ALA A 341 -4.05 -25.13 29.21
CA ALA A 341 -4.49 -24.96 30.60
C ALA A 341 -3.45 -24.33 31.56
N ASP A 342 -2.16 -24.34 31.20
CA ASP A 342 -1.04 -23.85 32.03
C ASP A 342 -0.36 -22.59 31.47
N ALA A 343 -0.90 -21.97 30.42
CA ALA A 343 -0.29 -20.80 29.81
C ALA A 343 -0.37 -19.56 30.70
N LYS A 344 0.78 -18.89 30.90
CA LYS A 344 0.80 -17.56 31.49
C LYS A 344 0.19 -16.55 30.50
N PRO A 345 -0.81 -15.75 30.90
CA PRO A 345 -1.42 -14.78 30.02
C PRO A 345 -0.37 -13.75 29.57
N ARG A 346 -0.15 -13.67 28.27
CA ARG A 346 0.73 -12.68 27.65
C ARG A 346 -0.13 -11.53 27.15
N SER A 347 0.19 -10.32 27.60
CA SER A 347 -0.56 -9.12 27.23
C SER A 347 0.33 -8.08 26.55
N VAL A 348 -0.27 -7.29 25.66
CA VAL A 348 0.34 -6.19 24.91
C VAL A 348 -0.49 -4.93 25.12
#